data_AF-A0A4V2MVS7-F1
#
_entry.id   AF-A0A4V2MVS7-F1
#
_cell.length_a   1.000
_cell.length_b   1.000
_cell.length_c   1.000
_cell.angle_alpha   90.00
_cell.angle_beta   90.00
_cell.angle_gamma   90.00
#
_symmetry.space_group_name_H-M   'P 1'
#
loop_
_entity.id
_entity.type
_entity.pdbx_description
1 polymer ?
#
loop_
_entity_poly.entity_id
_entity_poly.type
_entity_poly.pdbx_seq_one_letter_code
_entity_poly.pdbx_strand_id
1 'polypeptide(L)'
;MFKIPQPENAETYEGCPVVRVSDAAEDMTRVLAVLYDGDRMCDLPDAHFLPDAHFLPAAVSAWLRLGSKYQVDRWVNHAIRLLKARYPDTWRREKGDIIAVNLARKFGLDAILPAAFFACSQLQLHELIPDSNPTTASSDDEDLTVLTPADLRRCLSGRELLSQYCLKRHDFLVVPTIPPACESPDDCMDALKSVLEFTWRKSSFDRLTELPFMELDYFDSDELCSPCSEHYAEADERQRAEKWEELRAIFQLEKA
;
A
#
# COMPACT_ATOMS: atom_id res chain seq x y z
N MET A 1 6.57 4.22 37.23
CA MET A 1 5.17 4.67 37.46
C MET A 1 4.52 3.96 38.65
N PHE A 2 4.51 2.62 38.73
CA PHE A 2 3.84 1.85 39.80
C PHE A 2 4.51 1.83 41.19
N LYS A 3 5.61 2.56 41.41
CA LYS A 3 6.30 2.66 42.71
C LYS A 3 6.11 4.01 43.40
N ILE A 4 5.32 4.90 42.80
CA ILE A 4 5.03 6.22 43.37
C ILE A 4 3.83 6.05 44.31
N PRO A 5 3.92 6.45 45.59
CA PRO A 5 2.79 6.42 46.50
C PRO A 5 1.63 7.25 45.92
N GLN A 6 0.45 6.65 45.83
CA GLN A 6 -0.76 7.36 45.42
C GLN A 6 -1.14 8.37 46.54
N PRO A 7 -1.56 9.60 46.19
CA PRO A 7 -2.01 10.56 47.19
C PRO A 7 -3.21 10.02 47.97
N GLU A 8 -3.32 10.33 49.26
CA GLU A 8 -4.36 9.81 50.16
C GLU A 8 -5.80 10.12 49.68
N ASN A 9 -5.96 11.14 48.85
CA ASN A 9 -7.24 11.59 48.28
C ASN A 9 -7.41 11.18 46.80
N ALA A 10 -6.71 10.15 46.33
CA ALA A 10 -6.82 9.69 44.96
C ALA A 10 -8.25 9.23 44.65
N GLU A 11 -8.75 9.59 43.47
CA GLU A 11 -10.02 9.07 42.96
C GLU A 11 -9.95 7.54 42.87
N THR A 12 -11.00 6.85 43.34
CA THR A 12 -11.09 5.39 43.29
C THR A 12 -12.34 4.94 42.57
N TYR A 13 -12.24 3.85 41.81
CA TYR A 13 -13.35 3.16 41.16
C TYR A 13 -13.30 1.69 41.57
N GLU A 14 -14.39 1.19 42.16
CA GLU A 14 -14.48 -0.18 42.71
C GLU A 14 -13.31 -0.56 43.65
N GLY A 15 -12.83 0.40 44.44
CA GLY A 15 -11.72 0.18 45.39
C GLY A 15 -10.32 0.21 44.76
N CYS A 16 -10.20 0.40 43.45
CA CYS A 16 -8.94 0.56 42.73
C CYS A 16 -8.63 2.06 42.46
N PRO A 17 -7.36 2.51 42.52
CA PRO A 17 -6.98 3.86 42.13
C PRO A 17 -7.31 4.15 40.66
N VAL A 18 -7.91 5.31 40.39
CA VAL A 18 -8.23 5.76 39.03
C VAL A 18 -7.06 6.52 38.44
N VAL A 19 -6.62 6.09 37.26
CA VAL A 19 -5.64 6.83 36.44
C VAL A 19 -6.37 7.42 35.24
N ARG A 20 -6.47 8.75 35.20
CA ARG A 20 -7.01 9.46 34.04
C ARG A 20 -5.94 9.52 32.95
N VAL A 21 -6.29 9.07 31.75
CA VAL A 21 -5.45 9.18 30.55
C VAL A 21 -6.08 10.16 29.57
N SER A 22 -5.25 10.85 28.78
CA SER A 22 -5.72 11.80 27.76
C SER A 22 -5.97 11.16 26.40
N ASP A 23 -5.62 9.88 26.23
CA ASP A 23 -5.73 9.17 24.96
C ASP A 23 -7.18 8.80 24.63
N ALA A 24 -7.46 8.65 23.33
CA ALA A 24 -8.76 8.20 22.86
C ALA A 24 -9.12 6.84 23.47
N ALA A 25 -10.37 6.72 23.95
CA ALA A 25 -10.85 5.49 24.56
C ALA A 25 -10.72 4.27 23.63
N GLU A 26 -10.88 4.47 22.33
CA GLU A 26 -10.71 3.41 21.33
C GLU A 26 -9.26 2.93 21.21
N ASP A 27 -8.28 3.85 21.17
CA ASP A 27 -6.86 3.51 21.11
C ASP A 27 -6.43 2.77 22.38
N MET A 28 -6.89 3.26 23.54
CA MET A 28 -6.67 2.59 24.83
C MET A 28 -7.28 1.19 24.82
N THR A 29 -8.48 1.02 24.28
CA THR A 29 -9.13 -0.30 24.16
C THR A 29 -8.30 -1.25 23.30
N ARG A 30 -7.82 -0.81 22.13
CA ARG A 30 -6.98 -1.61 21.22
C ARG A 30 -5.67 -2.04 21.87
N VAL A 31 -5.04 -1.13 22.63
CA VAL A 31 -3.79 -1.43 23.34
C VAL A 31 -4.02 -2.34 24.54
N LEU A 32 -5.07 -2.10 25.32
CA LEU A 32 -5.42 -2.94 26.47
C LEU A 32 -5.80 -4.35 26.02
N ALA A 33 -6.50 -4.52 24.90
CA ALA A 33 -6.78 -5.84 24.34
C ALA A 33 -5.48 -6.64 24.11
N VAL A 34 -4.47 -6.03 23.48
CA VAL A 34 -3.15 -6.68 23.27
C VAL A 34 -2.42 -6.96 24.60
N LEU A 35 -2.54 -6.05 25.58
CA LEU A 35 -1.94 -6.25 26.91
C LEU A 35 -2.54 -7.44 27.67
N TYR A 36 -3.86 -7.58 27.61
CA TYR A 36 -4.61 -8.57 28.39
C TYR A 36 -4.65 -9.94 27.70
N ASP A 37 -4.84 -9.98 26.38
CA ASP A 37 -4.89 -11.23 25.61
C ASP A 37 -3.49 -11.80 25.28
N GLY A 38 -2.44 -11.04 25.61
CA GLY A 38 -1.04 -11.42 25.49
C GLY A 38 -0.53 -11.46 24.05
N ASP A 39 0.72 -11.92 23.88
CA ASP A 39 1.40 -12.05 22.60
C ASP A 39 0.65 -12.92 21.57
N ARG A 40 -0.49 -13.53 21.89
CA ARG A 40 -1.36 -14.17 20.91
C ARG A 40 -1.78 -13.25 19.77
N MET A 41 -1.84 -11.93 19.95
CA MET A 41 -2.06 -11.01 18.81
C MET A 41 -0.78 -10.62 18.07
N CYS A 42 0.39 -10.72 18.71
CA CYS A 42 1.68 -10.32 18.15
C CYS A 42 2.54 -11.47 17.58
N ASP A 43 2.27 -12.71 17.99
CA ASP A 43 2.96 -13.96 17.64
C ASP A 43 2.18 -14.81 16.63
N LEU A 44 1.00 -14.37 16.18
CA LEU A 44 0.28 -15.08 15.14
C LEU A 44 1.07 -15.01 13.83
N PRO A 45 1.49 -16.15 13.26
CA PRO A 45 2.22 -16.18 11.99
C PRO A 45 1.37 -15.68 10.83
N ASP A 46 0.05 -15.73 10.98
CA ASP A 46 -0.92 -15.31 9.98
C ASP A 46 -2.22 -14.89 10.69
N ALA A 47 -2.84 -13.85 10.13
CA ALA A 47 -3.99 -13.15 10.67
C ALA A 47 -5.28 -14.02 10.68
N HIS A 48 -5.40 -14.98 11.59
CA HIS A 48 -6.51 -15.96 11.60
C HIS A 48 -7.42 -15.90 12.83
N PHE A 49 -7.25 -14.94 13.74
CA PHE A 49 -8.14 -14.75 14.90
C PHE A 49 -8.81 -13.37 14.99
N LEU A 50 -8.58 -12.51 13.99
CA LEU A 50 -9.46 -11.37 13.74
C LEU A 50 -10.40 -11.79 12.61
N PRO A 51 -11.73 -11.59 12.72
CA PRO A 51 -12.69 -11.93 11.66
C PRO A 51 -12.41 -11.24 10.30
N ASP A 52 -11.43 -10.34 10.27
CA ASP A 52 -10.82 -9.77 9.09
C ASP A 52 -9.29 -9.85 9.25
N ALA A 53 -8.66 -10.74 8.50
CA ALA A 53 -7.21 -10.87 8.32
C ALA A 53 -6.56 -9.66 7.60
N HIS A 54 -7.25 -8.53 7.61
CA HIS A 54 -6.83 -7.30 6.98
C HIS A 54 -6.05 -6.49 8.00
N PHE A 55 -4.97 -5.86 7.55
CA PHE A 55 -4.40 -4.68 8.21
C PHE A 55 -5.54 -3.86 8.82
N LEU A 56 -5.50 -3.67 10.14
CA LEU A 56 -6.39 -2.75 10.84
C LEU A 56 -5.58 -1.46 11.02
N PRO A 57 -5.69 -0.49 10.09
CA PRO A 57 -4.95 0.77 10.19
C PRO A 57 -5.11 1.42 11.55
N ALA A 58 -6.30 1.30 12.15
CA ALA A 58 -6.63 1.79 13.47
C ALA A 58 -5.83 1.10 14.59
N ALA A 59 -5.61 -0.22 14.52
CA ALA A 59 -4.81 -0.96 15.49
C ALA A 59 -3.32 -0.62 15.35
N VAL A 60 -2.80 -0.65 14.12
CA VAL A 60 -1.39 -0.29 13.83
C VAL A 60 -1.09 1.15 14.25
N SER A 61 -2.01 2.08 13.96
CA SER A 61 -1.92 3.48 14.41
C SER A 61 -1.89 3.58 15.93
N ALA A 62 -2.83 2.94 16.63
CA ALA A 62 -2.89 2.95 18.09
C ALA A 62 -1.61 2.39 18.72
N TRP A 63 -1.09 1.27 18.20
CA TRP A 63 0.15 0.65 18.68
C TRP A 63 1.37 1.54 18.47
N LEU A 64 1.47 2.20 17.32
CA LEU A 64 2.56 3.13 17.04
C LEU A 64 2.48 4.38 17.92
N ARG A 65 1.30 4.99 18.04
CA ARG A 65 1.08 6.21 18.84
C ARG A 65 1.29 5.96 20.33
N LEU A 66 0.54 5.03 20.91
CA LEU A 66 0.58 4.75 22.34
C LEU A 66 1.83 3.98 22.72
N GLY A 67 2.32 3.07 21.87
CA GLY A 67 3.61 2.41 22.09
C GLY A 67 4.77 3.41 22.14
N SER A 68 4.77 4.42 21.28
CA SER A 68 5.79 5.48 21.35
C SER A 68 5.62 6.39 22.58
N LYS A 69 4.37 6.81 22.89
CA LYS A 69 4.06 7.67 24.04
C LYS A 69 4.42 7.00 25.38
N TYR A 70 4.13 5.71 25.51
CA TYR A 70 4.33 4.93 26.74
C TYR A 70 5.60 4.08 26.73
N GLN A 71 6.47 4.24 25.73
CA GLN A 71 7.75 3.53 25.60
C GLN A 71 7.60 2.00 25.64
N VAL A 72 6.64 1.48 24.88
CA VAL A 72 6.38 0.05 24.73
C VAL A 72 6.92 -0.41 23.38
N ASP A 73 8.25 -0.54 23.29
CA ASP A 73 8.99 -0.80 22.05
C ASP A 73 8.51 -2.04 21.29
N ARG A 74 8.04 -3.07 22.01
CA ARG A 74 7.52 -4.29 21.39
C ARG A 74 6.35 -4.01 20.43
N TRP A 75 5.48 -3.05 20.74
CA TRP A 75 4.33 -2.71 19.90
C TRP A 75 4.75 -1.90 18.70
N VAL A 76 5.65 -0.94 18.91
CA VAL A 76 6.24 -0.15 17.83
C VAL A 76 6.92 -1.07 16.83
N ASN A 77 7.77 -1.98 17.30
CA ASN A 77 8.47 -2.95 16.46
C ASN A 77 7.51 -3.91 15.74
N HIS A 78 6.46 -4.40 16.41
CA HIS A 78 5.47 -5.26 15.78
C HIS A 78 4.67 -4.51 14.70
N ALA A 79 4.21 -3.29 14.97
CA ALA A 79 3.50 -2.46 14.01
C ALA A 79 4.37 -2.11 12.77
N ILE A 80 5.66 -1.81 12.98
CA ILE A 80 6.61 -1.58 11.88
C ILE A 80 6.78 -2.85 11.02
N ARG A 81 6.86 -4.04 11.64
CA ARG A 81 6.95 -5.31 10.89
C ARG A 81 5.71 -5.53 10.02
N LEU A 82 4.52 -5.27 10.54
CA LEU A 82 3.28 -5.37 9.76
C LEU A 82 3.24 -4.38 8.59
N LEU A 83 3.65 -3.12 8.81
CA LEU A 83 3.73 -2.14 7.73
C LEU A 83 4.73 -2.54 6.64
N LYS A 84 5.87 -3.13 7.02
CA LYS A 84 6.86 -3.64 6.04
C LYS A 84 6.35 -4.86 5.28
N ALA A 85 5.67 -5.78 5.95
CA ALA A 85 5.12 -6.98 5.32
C ALA A 85 3.97 -6.68 4.34
N ARG A 86 3.24 -5.57 4.55
CA ARG A 86 2.12 -5.14 3.69
C ARG A 86 2.53 -4.74 2.27
N TYR A 87 3.76 -4.27 2.07
CA TYR A 87 4.21 -3.77 0.78
C TYR A 87 5.32 -4.66 0.20
N PRO A 88 4.99 -5.89 -0.25
CA PRO A 88 5.94 -6.72 -1.00
C PRO A 88 6.15 -6.16 -2.42
N ASP A 89 7.12 -6.73 -3.15
CA ASP A 89 7.46 -6.34 -4.53
C ASP A 89 6.29 -6.53 -5.52
N THR A 90 5.29 -7.34 -5.16
CA THR A 90 4.04 -7.51 -5.90
C THR A 90 2.87 -6.93 -5.12
N TRP A 91 2.50 -5.68 -5.41
CA TRP A 91 1.42 -4.99 -4.70
C TRP A 91 0.03 -5.59 -4.98
N ARG A 92 -0.82 -5.62 -3.95
CA ARG A 92 -2.26 -5.85 -4.04
C ARG A 92 -3.00 -4.67 -3.41
N ARG A 93 -4.10 -4.23 -4.03
CA ARG A 93 -4.96 -3.18 -3.48
C ARG A 93 -5.53 -3.62 -2.13
N GLU A 94 -5.28 -2.83 -1.10
CA GLU A 94 -5.78 -3.09 0.24
C GLU A 94 -6.29 -1.80 0.90
N LYS A 95 -7.25 -1.90 1.82
CA LYS A 95 -7.78 -0.72 2.52
C LYS A 95 -6.72 -0.10 3.44
N GLY A 96 -6.67 1.22 3.52
CA GLY A 96 -5.86 1.94 4.50
C GLY A 96 -4.46 2.36 4.03
N ASP A 97 -4.22 2.41 2.72
CA ASP A 97 -2.91 2.83 2.18
C ASP A 97 -2.56 4.29 2.53
N ILE A 98 -3.54 5.19 2.61
CA ILE A 98 -3.32 6.58 3.05
C ILE A 98 -2.76 6.61 4.48
N ILE A 99 -3.35 5.82 5.37
CA ILE A 99 -2.91 5.70 6.77
C ILE A 99 -1.49 5.13 6.81
N ALA A 100 -1.18 4.14 5.98
CA ALA A 100 0.15 3.57 5.92
C ALA A 100 1.21 4.57 5.43
N VAL A 101 0.91 5.40 4.42
CA VAL A 101 1.80 6.50 3.98
C VAL A 101 2.05 7.48 5.12
N ASN A 102 0.98 7.93 5.79
CA ASN A 102 1.10 8.89 6.89
C ASN A 102 1.88 8.31 8.08
N LEU A 103 1.66 7.04 8.43
CA LEU A 103 2.45 6.34 9.45
C LEU A 103 3.92 6.17 9.02
N ALA A 104 4.16 5.79 7.77
CA ALA A 104 5.52 5.63 7.25
C ALA A 104 6.32 6.95 7.33
N ARG A 105 5.68 8.07 6.96
CA ARG A 105 6.25 9.42 7.12
C ARG A 105 6.56 9.73 8.58
N LYS A 106 5.57 9.52 9.47
CA LYS A 106 5.67 9.84 10.89
C LYS A 106 6.76 9.08 11.62
N PHE A 107 7.00 7.83 11.22
CA PHE A 107 7.97 6.92 11.86
C PHE A 107 9.28 6.75 11.08
N GLY A 108 9.52 7.53 10.02
CA GLY A 108 10.76 7.45 9.24
C GLY A 108 10.96 6.10 8.54
N LEU A 109 9.88 5.49 8.06
CA LEU A 109 9.91 4.20 7.37
C LEU A 109 10.12 4.41 5.86
N ASP A 110 11.23 5.05 5.49
CA ASP A 110 11.46 5.48 4.11
C ASP A 110 11.46 4.35 3.09
N ALA A 111 11.87 3.14 3.50
CA ALA A 111 11.94 1.98 2.64
C ALA A 111 10.57 1.57 2.05
N ILE A 112 9.48 1.77 2.78
CA ILE A 112 8.13 1.36 2.33
C ILE A 112 7.39 2.47 1.57
N LEU A 113 7.87 3.71 1.63
CA LEU A 113 7.19 4.85 1.01
C LEU A 113 6.94 4.67 -0.49
N PRO A 114 7.90 4.22 -1.33
CA PRO A 114 7.64 4.08 -2.77
C PRO A 114 6.45 3.17 -3.09
N ALA A 115 6.39 1.99 -2.45
CA ALA A 115 5.31 1.02 -2.62
C ALA A 115 3.99 1.51 -1.99
N ALA A 116 4.03 2.19 -0.85
CA ALA A 116 2.83 2.78 -0.24
C ALA A 116 2.24 3.93 -1.06
N PHE A 117 3.07 4.80 -1.63
CA PHE A 117 2.62 5.83 -2.57
C PHE A 117 2.09 5.23 -3.86
N PHE A 118 2.72 4.17 -4.36
CA PHE A 118 2.18 3.40 -5.47
C PHE A 118 0.76 2.90 -5.17
N ALA A 119 0.57 2.26 -4.02
CA ALA A 119 -0.73 1.78 -3.56
C ALA A 119 -1.79 2.89 -3.50
N CYS A 120 -1.44 4.03 -2.88
CA CYS A 120 -2.31 5.20 -2.82
C CYS A 120 -2.65 5.74 -4.22
N SER A 121 -1.71 5.75 -5.15
CA SER A 121 -1.93 6.29 -6.51
C SER A 121 -2.97 5.52 -7.31
N GLN A 122 -3.25 4.27 -6.93
CA GLN A 122 -4.26 3.43 -7.55
C GLN A 122 -5.67 3.65 -6.96
N LEU A 123 -5.80 4.36 -5.84
CA LEU A 123 -7.10 4.68 -5.24
C LEU A 123 -7.93 5.58 -6.17
N GLN A 124 -9.25 5.47 -6.06
CA GLN A 124 -10.16 6.36 -6.76
C GLN A 124 -10.04 7.79 -6.19
N LEU A 125 -10.37 8.79 -7.01
CA LEU A 125 -10.20 10.18 -6.61
C LEU A 125 -11.00 10.53 -5.34
N HIS A 126 -12.21 9.97 -5.19
CA HIS A 126 -13.06 10.17 -4.01
C HIS A 126 -12.51 9.49 -2.73
N GLU A 127 -11.64 8.48 -2.88
CA GLU A 127 -10.95 7.85 -1.75
C GLU A 127 -9.73 8.68 -1.32
N LEU A 128 -9.04 9.32 -2.28
CA LEU A 128 -7.90 10.22 -2.03
C LEU A 128 -8.32 11.60 -1.51
N ILE A 129 -9.50 12.06 -1.93
CA ILE A 129 -10.07 13.36 -1.61
C ILE A 129 -11.50 13.11 -1.11
N PRO A 130 -11.67 12.67 0.15
CA PRO A 130 -12.99 12.48 0.71
C PRO A 130 -13.74 13.82 0.79
N ASP A 131 -15.02 13.82 0.41
CA ASP A 131 -15.92 15.00 0.48
C ASP A 131 -16.20 15.48 1.93
N SER A 132 -15.67 14.77 2.92
CA SER A 132 -16.00 14.96 4.33
C SER A 132 -15.20 16.11 4.93
N ASN A 133 -15.87 17.00 5.68
CA ASN A 133 -15.18 17.80 6.67
C ASN A 133 -14.43 16.86 7.62
N PRO A 134 -13.19 17.17 8.04
CA PRO A 134 -12.44 16.34 8.98
C PRO A 134 -13.32 16.08 10.20
N THR A 135 -13.77 14.84 10.35
CA THR A 135 -14.51 14.40 11.53
C THR A 135 -13.69 14.78 12.73
N THR A 136 -14.34 15.48 13.67
CA THR A 136 -13.86 15.92 14.99
C THR A 136 -12.76 15.03 15.58
N ALA A 137 -11.53 15.20 15.10
CA ALA A 137 -10.36 14.73 15.79
C ALA A 137 -10.29 15.60 17.04
N SER A 138 -10.25 14.97 18.21
CA SER A 138 -9.78 15.64 19.41
C SER A 138 -8.51 16.42 19.05
N SER A 139 -8.42 17.67 19.47
CA SER A 139 -7.56 18.76 18.92
C SER A 139 -6.06 18.47 18.70
N ASP A 140 -5.58 17.30 19.09
CA ASP A 140 -4.19 16.89 19.05
C ASP A 140 -3.93 15.69 18.09
N ASP A 141 -4.98 15.14 17.45
CA ASP A 141 -4.87 14.00 16.53
C ASP A 141 -4.84 14.41 15.07
N GLU A 142 -3.65 14.25 14.48
CA GLU A 142 -3.46 14.27 13.04
C GLU A 142 -4.36 13.21 12.37
N ASP A 143 -5.23 13.66 11.47
CA ASP A 143 -6.10 12.78 10.70
C ASP A 143 -5.27 11.97 9.71
N LEU A 144 -4.97 10.72 10.08
CA LEU A 144 -4.20 9.80 9.24
C LEU A 144 -4.96 9.32 8.01
N THR A 145 -6.25 9.62 7.88
CA THR A 145 -7.07 9.18 6.74
C THR A 145 -6.95 10.09 5.53
N VAL A 146 -6.27 11.23 5.68
CA VAL A 146 -6.08 12.23 4.61
C VAL A 146 -4.59 12.43 4.35
N LEU A 147 -4.18 12.46 3.09
CA LEU A 147 -2.81 12.80 2.71
C LEU A 147 -2.56 14.30 2.92
N THR A 148 -1.36 14.66 3.36
CA THR A 148 -0.93 16.07 3.33
C THR A 148 -1.01 16.63 1.89
N PRO A 149 -1.21 17.93 1.68
CA PRO A 149 -1.26 18.50 0.32
C PRO A 149 -0.01 18.21 -0.52
N ALA A 150 1.16 18.13 0.12
CA ALA A 150 2.42 17.80 -0.55
C ALA A 150 2.45 16.33 -0.99
N ASP A 151 1.97 15.41 -0.15
CA ASP A 151 1.94 13.98 -0.46
C ASP A 151 0.80 13.62 -1.42
N LEU A 152 -0.34 14.31 -1.35
CA LEU A 152 -1.39 14.22 -2.36
C LEU A 152 -0.85 14.62 -3.74
N ARG A 153 -0.07 15.72 -3.82
CA ARG A 153 0.59 16.13 -5.07
C ARG A 153 1.54 15.06 -5.59
N ARG A 154 2.41 14.49 -4.73
CA ARG A 154 3.31 13.39 -5.11
C ARG A 154 2.54 12.19 -5.64
N CYS A 155 1.47 11.79 -4.94
CA CYS A 155 0.60 10.68 -5.30
C CYS A 155 -0.02 10.88 -6.69
N LEU A 156 -0.63 12.05 -6.94
CA LEU A 156 -1.28 12.37 -8.21
C LEU A 156 -0.27 12.54 -9.37
N SER A 157 0.86 13.19 -9.14
CA SER A 157 1.93 13.31 -10.15
C SER A 157 2.54 11.94 -10.49
N GLY A 158 2.75 11.08 -9.48
CA GLY A 158 3.22 9.72 -9.72
C GLY A 158 2.20 8.88 -10.48
N ARG A 159 0.89 9.02 -10.17
CA ARG A 159 -0.20 8.39 -10.93
C ARG A 159 -0.13 8.78 -12.41
N GLU A 160 0.03 10.06 -12.71
CA GLU A 160 0.14 10.56 -14.09
C GLU A 160 1.33 9.92 -14.83
N LEU A 161 2.52 9.91 -14.20
CA LEU A 161 3.72 9.29 -14.79
C LEU A 161 3.54 7.78 -15.01
N LEU A 162 2.91 7.08 -14.08
CA LEU A 162 2.63 5.65 -14.20
C LEU A 162 1.61 5.35 -15.30
N SER A 163 0.58 6.18 -15.47
CA SER A 163 -0.35 6.05 -16.59
C SER A 163 0.36 6.26 -17.94
N GLN A 164 1.25 7.26 -18.04
CA GLN A 164 2.06 7.47 -19.25
C GLN A 164 3.00 6.28 -19.52
N TYR A 165 3.64 5.73 -18.49
CA TYR A 165 4.46 4.53 -18.60
C TYR A 165 3.64 3.35 -19.12
N CYS A 166 2.44 3.13 -18.57
CA CYS A 166 1.59 2.02 -18.99
C CYS A 166 1.25 2.10 -20.48
N LEU A 167 0.97 3.31 -21.00
CA LEU A 167 0.73 3.49 -22.43
C LEU A 167 1.96 3.12 -23.27
N LYS A 168 3.14 3.65 -22.91
CA LYS A 168 4.40 3.38 -23.62
C LYS A 168 4.80 1.90 -23.59
N ARG A 169 4.51 1.20 -22.49
CA ARG A 169 4.76 -0.25 -22.36
C ARG A 169 4.04 -1.07 -23.44
N HIS A 170 2.92 -0.56 -23.97
CA HIS A 170 2.14 -1.21 -25.04
C HIS A 170 2.52 -0.74 -26.45
N ASP A 171 3.54 0.12 -26.62
CA ASP A 171 3.96 0.62 -27.93
C ASP A 171 4.37 -0.51 -28.89
N PHE A 172 4.84 -1.65 -28.36
CA PHE A 172 5.19 -2.83 -29.17
C PHE A 172 3.98 -3.40 -29.93
N LEU A 173 2.75 -3.18 -29.46
CA LEU A 173 1.55 -3.63 -30.18
C LEU A 173 1.30 -2.77 -31.43
N VAL A 174 1.73 -1.50 -31.41
CA VAL A 174 1.58 -0.56 -32.53
C VAL A 174 2.68 -0.78 -33.57
N VAL A 175 3.91 -1.03 -33.11
CA VAL A 175 5.07 -1.30 -33.96
C VAL A 175 5.75 -2.61 -33.50
N PRO A 176 5.17 -3.77 -33.85
CA PRO A 176 5.69 -5.05 -33.39
C PRO A 176 7.04 -5.40 -34.02
N THR A 177 7.93 -5.92 -33.20
CA THR A 177 9.21 -6.49 -33.64
C THR A 177 9.14 -8.00 -33.53
N ILE A 178 9.26 -8.70 -34.66
CA ILE A 178 9.26 -10.16 -34.70
C ILE A 178 10.69 -10.67 -34.42
N PRO A 179 10.91 -11.53 -33.41
CA PRO A 179 12.22 -12.09 -33.14
C PRO A 179 12.68 -13.00 -34.28
N PRO A 180 14.00 -13.10 -34.58
CA PRO A 180 14.52 -13.96 -35.65
C PRO A 180 14.21 -15.45 -35.47
N ALA A 181 13.95 -15.87 -34.23
CA ALA A 181 13.57 -17.24 -33.88
C ALA A 181 12.08 -17.56 -34.10
N CYS A 182 11.29 -16.60 -34.59
CA CYS A 182 9.86 -16.79 -34.84
C CYS A 182 9.60 -17.91 -35.85
N GLU A 183 8.70 -18.82 -35.49
CA GLU A 183 8.33 -19.98 -36.31
C GLU A 183 7.34 -19.63 -37.42
N SER A 184 6.47 -18.66 -37.16
CA SER A 184 5.39 -18.23 -38.06
C SER A 184 5.22 -16.69 -38.02
N PRO A 185 6.06 -15.93 -38.75
CA PRO A 185 6.04 -14.46 -38.68
C PRO A 185 4.69 -13.83 -39.04
N ASP A 186 4.00 -14.36 -40.06
CA ASP A 186 2.71 -13.83 -40.50
C ASP A 186 1.60 -14.10 -39.46
N ASP A 187 1.51 -15.33 -38.94
CA ASP A 187 0.53 -15.70 -37.91
C ASP A 187 0.76 -14.91 -36.62
N CYS A 188 2.02 -14.78 -36.18
CA CYS A 188 2.36 -13.99 -34.99
C CYS A 188 2.04 -12.50 -35.18
N MET A 189 2.23 -11.97 -36.39
CA MET A 189 1.87 -10.58 -36.70
C MET A 189 0.35 -10.37 -36.62
N ASP A 190 -0.44 -11.31 -37.11
CA ASP A 190 -1.90 -11.24 -37.04
C ASP A 190 -2.45 -11.45 -35.62
N ALA A 191 -1.80 -12.31 -34.83
CA ALA A 191 -2.06 -12.44 -33.40
C ALA A 191 -1.79 -11.11 -32.66
N LEU A 192 -0.65 -10.45 -32.91
CA LEU A 192 -0.34 -9.15 -32.31
C LEU A 192 -1.35 -8.05 -32.68
N LYS A 193 -1.87 -8.05 -33.92
CA LYS A 193 -2.97 -7.15 -34.32
C LYS A 193 -4.25 -7.44 -33.54
N SER A 194 -4.55 -8.72 -33.31
CA SER A 194 -5.73 -9.13 -32.54
C SER A 194 -5.61 -8.68 -31.08
N VAL A 195 -4.41 -8.83 -30.49
CA VAL A 195 -4.09 -8.31 -29.16
C VAL A 195 -4.20 -6.78 -29.12
N LEU A 196 -3.67 -6.08 -30.13
CA LEU A 196 -3.82 -4.62 -30.27
C LEU A 196 -5.29 -4.22 -30.23
N GLU A 197 -6.13 -4.80 -31.09
CA GLU A 197 -7.58 -4.50 -31.13
C GLU A 197 -8.29 -4.77 -29.81
N PHE A 198 -7.93 -5.87 -29.12
CA PHE A 198 -8.49 -6.21 -27.81
C PHE A 198 -8.06 -5.23 -26.72
N THR A 199 -6.78 -4.84 -26.72
CA THR A 199 -6.15 -3.93 -25.75
C THR A 199 -6.79 -2.54 -25.82
N TRP A 200 -6.98 -2.02 -27.04
CA TRP A 200 -7.56 -0.69 -27.27
C TRP A 200 -9.09 -0.64 -27.20
N ARG A 201 -9.75 -1.76 -26.93
CA ARG A 201 -11.18 -1.77 -26.58
C ARG A 201 -11.36 -1.08 -25.21
N LYS A 202 -12.32 -0.15 -25.13
CA LYS A 202 -12.52 0.75 -23.97
C LYS A 202 -12.40 0.08 -22.58
N SER A 203 -13.03 -1.07 -22.38
CA SER A 203 -13.01 -1.79 -21.10
C SER A 203 -11.66 -2.39 -20.72
N SER A 204 -10.83 -2.71 -21.71
CA SER A 204 -9.47 -3.21 -21.50
C SER A 204 -8.52 -2.05 -21.22
N PHE A 205 -8.66 -0.95 -21.96
CA PHE A 205 -7.88 0.26 -21.78
C PHE A 205 -7.99 0.86 -20.37
N ASP A 206 -9.21 0.97 -19.83
CA ASP A 206 -9.42 1.50 -18.47
C ASP A 206 -8.66 0.66 -17.43
N ARG A 207 -8.72 -0.67 -17.52
CA ARG A 207 -7.99 -1.60 -16.62
C ARG A 207 -6.48 -1.48 -16.71
N LEU A 208 -5.93 -1.26 -17.91
CA LEU A 208 -4.49 -1.11 -18.10
C LEU A 208 -3.96 0.15 -17.39
N THR A 209 -4.68 1.27 -17.50
CA THR A 209 -4.28 2.51 -16.82
C THR A 209 -4.36 2.45 -15.30
N GLU A 210 -5.16 1.51 -14.75
CA GLU A 210 -5.32 1.28 -13.32
C GLU A 210 -4.31 0.30 -12.72
N LEU A 211 -3.53 -0.41 -13.54
CA LEU A 211 -2.62 -1.47 -13.08
C LEU A 211 -1.30 -1.48 -13.88
N PRO A 212 -0.41 -0.48 -13.68
CA PRO A 212 0.79 -0.29 -14.50
C PRO A 212 1.82 -1.42 -14.39
N PHE A 213 1.74 -2.25 -13.34
CA PHE A 213 2.62 -3.40 -13.11
C PHE A 213 1.92 -4.76 -13.26
N MET A 214 0.67 -4.78 -13.75
CA MET A 214 0.01 -6.01 -14.13
C MET A 214 0.77 -6.65 -15.29
N GLU A 215 1.07 -7.93 -15.13
CA GLU A 215 1.60 -8.78 -16.18
C GLU A 215 0.62 -8.82 -17.35
N LEU A 216 1.14 -8.75 -18.57
CA LEU A 216 0.32 -8.82 -19.77
C LEU A 216 -0.02 -10.29 -20.02
N ASP A 217 -1.25 -10.67 -19.71
CA ASP A 217 -1.79 -12.03 -19.86
C ASP A 217 -2.15 -12.39 -21.31
N TYR A 218 -1.97 -11.47 -22.25
CA TYR A 218 -2.24 -11.66 -23.68
C TYR A 218 -1.38 -12.74 -24.35
N PHE A 219 -0.35 -13.24 -23.67
CA PHE A 219 0.57 -14.26 -24.17
C PHE A 219 0.15 -15.70 -23.86
N ASP A 220 -0.92 -15.87 -23.08
CA ASP A 220 -1.53 -17.18 -22.78
C ASP A 220 -2.53 -17.62 -23.86
N SER A 221 -2.75 -16.80 -24.90
CA SER A 221 -3.39 -17.29 -26.11
C SER A 221 -2.37 -18.11 -26.91
N ASP A 222 -2.73 -19.33 -27.32
CA ASP A 222 -1.94 -20.20 -28.22
C ASP A 222 -1.71 -19.57 -29.63
N GLU A 223 -1.88 -18.25 -29.76
CA GLU A 223 -1.85 -17.47 -31.01
C GLU A 223 -0.43 -17.00 -31.37
N LEU A 224 0.47 -16.86 -30.40
CA LEU A 224 1.89 -16.61 -30.67
C LEU A 224 2.69 -17.92 -30.59
N CYS A 225 3.67 -18.08 -31.49
CA CYS A 225 4.67 -19.14 -31.32
C CYS A 225 5.50 -18.90 -30.03
N SER A 226 6.00 -19.98 -29.42
CA SER A 226 6.77 -19.92 -28.15
C SER A 226 7.90 -18.88 -28.17
N PRO A 227 8.73 -18.77 -29.23
CA PRO A 227 9.78 -17.75 -29.28
C PRO A 227 9.28 -16.30 -29.22
N CYS A 228 8.10 -16.01 -29.81
CA CYS A 228 7.50 -14.67 -29.74
C CYS A 228 6.89 -14.41 -28.35
N SER A 229 6.19 -15.40 -27.79
CA SER A 229 5.58 -15.31 -26.46
C SER A 229 6.65 -15.04 -25.39
N GLU A 230 7.73 -15.85 -25.38
CA GLU A 230 8.86 -15.67 -24.47
C GLU A 230 9.54 -14.30 -24.64
N HIS A 231 9.78 -13.87 -25.88
CA HIS A 231 10.40 -12.58 -26.16
C HIS A 231 9.64 -11.40 -25.53
N TYR A 232 8.32 -11.38 -25.66
CA TYR A 232 7.52 -10.28 -25.11
C TYR A 232 7.28 -10.42 -23.60
N ALA A 233 7.14 -11.64 -23.06
CA ALA A 233 7.02 -11.88 -21.63
C ALA A 233 8.28 -11.40 -20.88
N GLU A 234 9.47 -11.77 -21.37
CA GLU A 234 10.75 -11.29 -20.82
C GLU A 234 10.89 -9.76 -20.93
N ALA A 235 10.46 -9.19 -22.06
CA ALA A 235 10.48 -7.75 -22.25
C ALA A 235 9.52 -7.01 -21.30
N ASP A 236 8.35 -7.57 -21.01
CA ASP A 236 7.38 -7.02 -20.07
C ASP A 236 7.89 -7.09 -18.63
N GLU A 237 8.35 -8.27 -18.19
CA GLU A 237 8.90 -8.48 -16.85
C GLU A 237 10.05 -7.52 -16.58
N ARG A 238 11.00 -7.42 -17.53
CA ARG A 238 12.14 -6.51 -17.41
C ARG A 238 11.69 -5.05 -17.29
N GLN A 239 10.77 -4.59 -18.13
CA GLN A 239 10.27 -3.21 -18.06
C GLN A 239 9.56 -2.92 -16.73
N ARG A 240 8.74 -3.86 -16.24
CA ARG A 240 8.06 -3.74 -14.94
C ARG A 240 9.06 -3.68 -13.78
N ALA A 241 10.06 -4.56 -13.77
CA ALA A 241 11.10 -4.57 -12.74
C ALA A 241 11.92 -3.27 -12.75
N GLU A 242 12.37 -2.81 -13.92
CA GLU A 242 13.08 -1.53 -14.08
C GLU A 242 12.23 -0.36 -13.57
N LYS A 243 10.93 -0.33 -13.91
CA LYS A 243 10.04 0.75 -13.48
C LYS A 243 9.71 0.71 -11.98
N TRP A 244 9.68 -0.48 -11.38
CA TRP A 244 9.44 -0.65 -9.94
C TRP A 244 10.56 -0.02 -9.11
N GLU A 245 11.82 -0.20 -9.54
CA GLU A 245 12.98 0.43 -8.91
C GLU A 245 12.97 1.97 -9.02
N GLU A 246 12.29 2.52 -10.03
CA GLU A 246 12.13 3.97 -10.21
C GLU A 246 11.01 4.59 -9.36
N LEU A 247 10.18 3.82 -8.66
CA LEU A 247 9.03 4.34 -7.91
C LEU A 247 9.41 5.47 -6.95
N ARG A 248 10.57 5.37 -6.30
CA ARG A 248 11.06 6.44 -5.42
C ARG A 248 11.22 7.77 -6.17
N ALA A 249 11.78 7.74 -7.37
CA ALA A 249 11.96 8.91 -8.21
C ALA A 249 10.61 9.42 -8.76
N ILE A 250 9.73 8.50 -9.20
CA ILE A 250 8.38 8.81 -9.69
C ILE A 250 7.59 9.61 -8.65
N PHE A 251 7.64 9.18 -7.39
CA PHE A 251 6.94 9.86 -6.29
C PHE A 251 7.73 11.00 -5.64
N GLN A 252 8.87 11.40 -6.20
CA GLN A 252 9.68 12.53 -5.72
C GLN A 252 9.98 12.42 -4.22
N LEU A 253 10.40 11.23 -3.80
CA LEU A 253 10.77 10.93 -2.43
C LEU A 253 12.27 11.12 -2.27
N GLU A 254 12.68 11.90 -1.28
CA GLU A 254 14.09 12.10 -0.95
C GLU A 254 14.75 10.74 -0.60
N LYS A 255 16.05 10.62 -0.89
CA LYS A 255 16.84 9.50 -0.39
C LYS A 255 17.18 9.81 1.06
N ALA A 256 16.82 8.89 1.96
CA ALA A 256 17.26 8.90 3.35
C ALA A 256 18.78 8.76 3.46
#